data_AF-A0A971H2E2-F1
#
_entry.id   AF-A0A971H2E2-F1
#
_cell.length_a   1.000
_cell.length_b   1.000
_cell.length_c   1.000
_cell.angle_alpha   90.00
_cell.angle_beta   90.00
_cell.angle_gamma   90.00
#
_symmetry.space_group_name_H-M   'P 1'
#
loop_
_entity.id
_entity.type
_entity.pdbx_description
1 polymer ?
#
loop_
_entity_poly.entity_id
_entity_poly.type
_entity_poly.pdbx_seq_one_letter_code
_entity_poly.pdbx_strand_id
1 'polypeptide(L)'
;YAVLTLGTGIGSGVVLNGKLVTGAHGLASEFGHAALAPVVHVCGCGGIGHFETVASADWIEKAAKEVGLPSDFKVLWQRREEEKIRKILNPALDALARGIATLVVTIDPEIIVLSGGMSRAEGLVEEIEKLALPYLPSPFRQYLKIVVSKFRQDAALLGTGLLRNS
;
A
#
# COMPACT_ATOMS: atom_id res chain seq x y z
N TYR A 1 1.88 9.33 11.83
CA TYR A 1 1.39 8.11 11.14
C TYR A 1 1.35 8.33 9.64
N ALA A 2 1.32 7.25 8.87
CA ALA A 2 1.07 7.31 7.43
C ALA A 2 -0.15 6.46 7.07
N VAL A 3 -0.86 6.87 6.03
CA VAL A 3 -1.99 6.12 5.45
C VAL A 3 -1.59 5.70 4.05
N LEU A 4 -1.82 4.43 3.72
CA LEU A 4 -1.79 3.93 2.35
C LEU A 4 -3.19 3.44 1.98
N THR A 5 -3.77 4.00 0.92
CA THR A 5 -5.08 3.58 0.40
C THR A 5 -4.87 2.64 -0.77
N LEU A 6 -5.20 1.36 -0.57
CA LEU A 6 -5.02 0.28 -1.52
C LEU A 6 -6.34 0.01 -2.27
N GLY A 7 -6.43 0.49 -3.51
CA GLY A 7 -7.60 0.34 -4.38
C GLY A 7 -7.20 0.25 -5.84
N THR A 8 -8.01 0.84 -6.73
CA THR A 8 -7.67 0.95 -8.16
C THR A 8 -6.25 1.53 -8.34
N GLY A 9 -5.91 2.53 -7.53
CA GLY A 9 -4.57 3.05 -7.39
C GLY A 9 -3.99 2.86 -5.98
N ILE A 10 -2.84 3.49 -5.74
CA ILE A 10 -2.24 3.63 -4.41
C ILE A 10 -2.22 5.11 -4.02
N GLY A 11 -3.13 5.50 -3.14
CA GLY A 11 -3.10 6.82 -2.51
C GLY A 11 -2.26 6.80 -1.24
N SER A 12 -1.75 7.95 -0.81
CA SER A 12 -1.13 8.05 0.52
C SER A 12 -1.40 9.39 1.21
N GLY A 13 -1.21 9.40 2.53
CA GLY A 13 -1.29 10.60 3.35
C GLY A 13 -0.35 10.50 4.54
N VAL A 14 0.44 11.54 4.79
CA VAL A 14 1.42 11.54 5.88
C VAL A 14 1.07 12.60 6.91
N VAL A 15 1.03 12.22 8.18
CA VAL A 15 0.85 13.13 9.32
C VAL A 15 2.07 13.01 10.23
N LEU A 16 2.82 14.10 10.34
CA LEU A 16 3.99 14.24 11.22
C LEU A 16 3.70 15.27 12.30
N ASN A 17 4.01 14.96 13.56
CA ASN A 17 3.77 15.85 14.70
C ASN A 17 2.32 16.39 14.76
N GLY A 18 1.34 15.52 14.45
CA GLY A 18 -0.07 15.86 14.42
C GLY A 18 -0.51 16.79 13.29
N LYS A 19 0.36 17.06 12.31
CA LYS A 19 0.07 17.94 11.16
C LYS A 19 0.15 17.16 9.86
N LEU A 20 -0.84 17.38 9.00
CA LEU A 20 -0.82 16.85 7.63
C LEU A 20 0.36 17.44 6.86
N VAL A 21 1.15 16.57 6.24
CA VAL A 21 2.25 16.96 5.36
C VAL A 21 1.68 17.25 3.98
N THR A 22 1.58 18.54 3.63
CA THR A 22 1.08 19.00 2.34
C THR A 22 2.21 19.35 1.36
N GLY A 23 3.43 19.58 1.86
CA GLY A 23 4.58 19.97 1.05
C GLY A 23 4.52 21.41 0.57
N ALA A 24 5.60 21.88 -0.06
CA ALA A 24 5.74 23.28 -0.50
C ALA A 24 4.71 23.70 -1.55
N HIS A 25 4.21 22.75 -2.34
CA HIS A 25 3.28 23.00 -3.45
C HIS A 25 1.91 22.32 -3.26
N GLY A 26 1.63 21.75 -2.08
CA GLY A 26 0.40 20.99 -1.86
C GLY A 26 0.38 19.58 -2.49
N LEU A 27 1.54 19.06 -2.91
CA LEU A 27 1.70 17.79 -3.64
C LEU A 27 2.46 16.71 -2.85
N ALA A 28 2.65 16.88 -1.54
CA ALA A 28 3.27 15.84 -0.73
C ALA A 28 2.33 14.64 -0.55
N SER A 29 2.92 13.49 -0.21
CA SER A 29 2.19 12.23 0.02
C SER A 29 1.55 11.61 -1.24
N GLU A 30 2.19 11.78 -2.40
CA GLU A 30 1.83 11.07 -3.65
C GLU A 30 2.63 9.75 -3.78
N PHE A 31 2.67 8.93 -2.74
CA PHE A 31 3.59 7.77 -2.66
C PHE A 31 3.27 6.66 -3.66
N GLY A 32 2.04 6.58 -4.19
CA GLY A 32 1.72 5.68 -5.31
C GLY A 32 2.55 5.97 -6.56
N HIS A 33 3.01 7.21 -6.72
CA HIS A 33 3.89 7.66 -7.80
C HIS A 33 5.38 7.59 -7.45
N ALA A 34 5.76 6.99 -6.32
CA ALA A 34 7.17 6.72 -6.05
C ALA A 34 7.75 5.78 -7.13
N ALA A 35 8.91 6.12 -7.69
CA ALA A 35 9.55 5.35 -8.76
C ALA A 35 10.21 4.06 -8.23
N LEU A 36 9.39 3.10 -7.81
CA LEU A 36 9.81 1.84 -7.16
C LEU A 36 9.61 0.60 -8.03
N ALA A 37 8.97 0.74 -9.19
CA ALA A 37 8.73 -0.34 -10.13
C ALA A 37 9.72 -0.31 -11.31
N PRO A 38 9.90 -1.43 -12.03
CA PRO A 38 10.67 -1.46 -13.27
C PRO A 38 10.16 -0.41 -14.28
N VAL A 39 11.08 0.22 -15.01
CA VAL A 39 10.80 1.30 -15.98
C VAL A 39 9.92 0.87 -17.16
N VAL A 40 9.70 -0.43 -17.34
CA VAL A 40 8.80 -0.98 -18.38
C VAL A 40 7.31 -0.73 -18.07
N HIS A 41 6.96 -0.35 -16.84
CA HIS A 41 5.59 -0.07 -16.46
C HIS A 41 5.26 1.42 -16.60
N VAL A 42 4.24 1.73 -17.40
CA VAL A 42 3.72 3.10 -17.59
C VAL A 42 2.52 3.30 -16.69
N CYS A 43 2.55 4.36 -15.88
CA CYS A 43 1.46 4.74 -14.98
C CYS A 43 0.38 5.52 -15.73
N GLY A 44 -0.86 5.48 -15.24
CA GLY A 44 -1.97 6.25 -15.82
C GLY A 44 -1.76 7.77 -15.83
N CYS A 45 -0.89 8.30 -14.96
CA CYS A 45 -0.50 9.71 -14.98
C CYS A 45 0.55 10.07 -16.05
N GLY A 46 1.05 9.08 -16.80
CA GLY A 46 2.09 9.24 -17.84
C GLY A 46 3.53 9.05 -17.35
N GLY A 47 3.75 8.94 -16.03
CA GLY A 47 5.05 8.59 -15.46
C GLY A 47 5.43 7.12 -15.68
N ILE A 48 6.68 6.77 -15.40
CA ILE A 48 7.23 5.41 -15.57
C ILE A 48 7.73 4.85 -14.24
N GLY A 49 7.56 3.54 -14.05
CA GLY A 49 8.10 2.83 -12.88
C GLY A 49 7.45 3.21 -11.56
N HIS A 50 6.21 3.71 -11.56
CA HIS A 50 5.51 4.07 -10.32
C HIS A 50 5.10 2.83 -9.51
N PHE A 51 5.20 2.93 -8.19
CA PHE A 51 4.85 1.89 -7.22
C PHE A 51 3.44 1.33 -7.43
N GLU A 52 2.47 2.19 -7.74
CA GLU A 52 1.10 1.79 -8.06
C GLU A 52 1.02 0.74 -9.18
N THR A 53 1.92 0.80 -10.17
CA THR A 53 1.89 -0.07 -11.36
C THR A 53 2.31 -1.51 -11.10
N VAL A 54 2.64 -1.86 -9.86
CA VAL A 54 3.03 -3.23 -9.47
C VAL A 54 2.34 -3.72 -8.21
N ALA A 55 1.60 -2.86 -7.49
CA ALA A 55 1.04 -3.19 -6.18
C ALA A 55 -0.44 -2.80 -6.00
N SER A 56 -1.06 -2.12 -6.96
CA SER A 56 -2.48 -1.73 -6.87
C SER A 56 -3.43 -2.90 -7.14
N ALA A 57 -4.70 -2.76 -6.72
CA ALA A 57 -5.74 -3.74 -7.02
C ALA A 57 -5.94 -3.87 -8.54
N ASP A 58 -5.94 -2.73 -9.24
CA ASP A 58 -6.14 -2.66 -10.68
C ASP A 58 -5.05 -3.44 -11.44
N TRP A 59 -3.79 -3.32 -11.00
CA TRP A 59 -2.71 -4.11 -11.60
C TRP A 59 -2.92 -5.61 -11.40
N ILE A 60 -3.23 -6.03 -10.17
CA ILE A 60 -3.46 -7.45 -9.84
C ILE A 60 -4.63 -8.01 -10.65
N GLU A 61 -5.73 -7.26 -10.72
CA GLU A 61 -6.95 -7.67 -11.41
C GLU A 61 -6.76 -7.73 -12.93
N LYS A 62 -6.02 -6.80 -13.52
CA LYS A 62 -5.62 -6.84 -14.94
C LYS A 62 -4.73 -8.05 -15.24
N ALA A 63 -3.69 -8.27 -14.43
CA ALA A 63 -2.80 -9.42 -14.59
C ALA A 63 -3.56 -10.75 -14.48
N ALA A 64 -4.53 -10.85 -13.57
CA ALA A 64 -5.41 -12.02 -13.45
C ALA A 64 -6.28 -12.22 -14.68
N LYS A 65 -6.89 -11.13 -15.18
CA LYS A 65 -7.74 -11.17 -16.37
C LYS A 65 -6.99 -11.66 -17.61
N GLU A 66 -5.74 -11.22 -17.80
CA GLU A 66 -4.89 -11.60 -18.95
C GLU A 66 -4.64 -13.11 -19.02
N VAL A 67 -4.63 -13.80 -17.88
CA VAL A 67 -4.42 -15.26 -17.80
C VAL A 67 -5.72 -16.04 -17.58
N GLY A 68 -6.88 -15.39 -17.74
CA GLY A 68 -8.20 -16.02 -17.62
C GLY A 68 -8.63 -16.34 -16.19
N LEU A 69 -8.08 -15.64 -15.19
CA LEU A 69 -8.50 -15.73 -13.79
C LEU A 69 -9.54 -14.64 -13.45
N PRO A 70 -10.25 -14.76 -12.30
CA PRO A 70 -11.16 -13.73 -11.83
C PRO A 70 -10.46 -12.37 -11.66
N SER A 71 -11.07 -11.32 -12.21
CA SER A 71 -10.60 -9.93 -12.10
C SER A 71 -11.19 -9.26 -10.86
N ASP A 72 -11.04 -9.87 -9.68
CA ASP A 72 -11.47 -9.33 -8.39
C ASP A 72 -10.46 -9.73 -7.31
N PHE A 73 -9.84 -8.75 -6.67
CA PHE A 73 -8.80 -9.01 -5.66
C PHE A 73 -9.27 -9.91 -4.52
N LYS A 74 -10.51 -9.77 -4.04
CA LYS A 74 -11.01 -10.57 -2.90
C LYS A 74 -11.17 -12.03 -3.29
N VAL A 75 -11.67 -12.29 -4.51
CA VAL A 75 -11.78 -13.65 -5.05
C VAL A 75 -10.39 -14.27 -5.20
N LEU A 76 -9.42 -13.51 -5.74
CA LEU A 76 -8.04 -13.96 -5.85
C LEU A 76 -7.43 -14.26 -4.48
N TRP A 77 -7.67 -13.39 -3.48
CA TRP A 77 -7.16 -13.57 -2.13
C TRP A 77 -7.68 -14.84 -1.43
N GLN A 78 -8.97 -15.16 -1.61
CA GLN A 78 -9.56 -16.39 -1.05
C GLN A 78 -8.94 -17.65 -1.67
N ARG A 79 -8.43 -17.54 -2.90
CA ARG A 79 -7.83 -18.64 -3.67
C ARG A 79 -6.30 -18.51 -3.77
N ARG A 80 -5.69 -17.72 -2.87
CA ARG A 80 -4.25 -17.36 -2.91
C ARG A 80 -3.29 -18.53 -2.82
N GLU A 81 -3.73 -19.72 -2.43
CA GLU A 81 -2.89 -20.93 -2.43
C GLU A 81 -2.77 -21.59 -3.82
N GLU A 82 -3.62 -21.23 -4.78
CA GLU A 82 -3.53 -21.75 -6.14
C GLU A 82 -2.30 -21.19 -6.86
N GLU A 83 -1.50 -22.08 -7.45
CA GLU A 83 -0.22 -21.73 -8.08
C GLU A 83 -0.32 -20.59 -9.11
N LYS A 84 -1.37 -20.60 -9.95
CA LYS A 84 -1.58 -19.53 -10.94
C LYS A 84 -1.85 -18.17 -10.29
N ILE A 85 -2.53 -18.15 -9.15
CA ILE A 85 -2.86 -16.92 -8.41
C ILE A 85 -1.64 -16.44 -7.63
N ARG A 86 -0.86 -17.35 -7.02
CA ARG A 86 0.41 -17.03 -6.34
C ARG A 86 1.39 -16.31 -7.26
N LYS A 87 1.46 -16.71 -8.53
CA LYS A 87 2.31 -16.05 -9.54
C LYS A 87 1.97 -14.58 -9.78
N ILE A 88 0.75 -14.16 -9.45
CA ILE A 88 0.28 -12.77 -9.58
C ILE A 88 0.38 -12.05 -8.25
N LEU A 89 -0.10 -12.68 -7.17
CA LEU A 89 -0.14 -12.06 -5.85
C LEU A 89 1.26 -11.88 -5.26
N ASN A 90 2.15 -12.86 -5.37
CA ASN A 90 3.46 -12.79 -4.70
C ASN A 90 4.30 -11.60 -5.17
N PRO A 91 4.45 -11.31 -6.48
CA PRO A 91 5.15 -10.11 -6.93
C PRO A 91 4.51 -8.81 -6.41
N ALA A 92 3.18 -8.73 -6.39
CA ALA A 92 2.48 -7.53 -5.90
C ALA A 92 2.63 -7.33 -4.39
N LEU A 93 2.54 -8.41 -3.60
CA LEU A 93 2.74 -8.36 -2.16
C LEU A 93 4.19 -8.03 -1.80
N ASP A 94 5.16 -8.59 -2.53
CA ASP A 94 6.57 -8.24 -2.36
C ASP A 94 6.82 -6.75 -2.69
N ALA A 95 6.24 -6.26 -3.79
CA ALA A 95 6.31 -4.84 -4.14
C ALA A 95 5.69 -3.95 -3.05
N LEU A 96 4.51 -4.33 -2.54
CA LEU A 96 3.83 -3.63 -1.45
C LEU A 96 4.68 -3.60 -0.17
N ALA A 97 5.31 -4.72 0.19
CA ALA A 97 6.22 -4.82 1.31
C ALA A 97 7.46 -3.92 1.16
N ARG A 98 8.07 -3.87 -0.04
CA ARG A 98 9.18 -2.95 -0.36
C ARG A 98 8.75 -1.49 -0.27
N GLY A 99 7.58 -1.15 -0.80
CA GLY A 99 7.01 0.19 -0.74
C GLY A 99 6.79 0.63 0.71
N ILE A 100 6.19 -0.23 1.52
CA ILE A 100 6.01 0.01 2.96
C ILE A 100 7.34 0.20 3.67
N ALA A 101 8.32 -0.69 3.46
CA ALA A 101 9.63 -0.56 4.08
C ALA A 101 10.33 0.75 3.68
N THR A 102 10.22 1.13 2.41
CA THR A 102 10.74 2.39 1.87
C THR A 102 10.07 3.59 2.57
N LEU A 103 8.76 3.57 2.74
CA LEU A 103 8.04 4.63 3.44
C LEU A 103 8.48 4.72 4.90
N VAL A 104 8.57 3.58 5.61
CA VAL A 104 9.02 3.51 7.01
C VAL A 104 10.38 4.18 7.18
N VAL A 105 11.38 3.81 6.39
CA VAL A 105 12.72 4.39 6.52
C VAL A 105 12.79 5.85 6.09
N THR A 106 11.84 6.32 5.29
CA THR A 106 11.81 7.71 4.79
C THR A 106 11.25 8.68 5.82
N ILE A 107 10.19 8.29 6.55
CA ILE A 107 9.45 9.21 7.41
C ILE A 107 9.31 8.76 8.87
N ASP A 108 9.80 7.57 9.22
CA ASP A 108 9.75 6.97 10.57
C ASP A 108 8.37 7.13 11.25
N PRO A 109 7.30 6.57 10.67
CA PRO A 109 5.95 6.77 11.20
C PRO A 109 5.71 5.84 12.39
N GLU A 110 5.05 6.35 13.44
CA GLU A 110 4.62 5.51 14.59
C GLU A 110 3.73 4.32 14.19
N ILE A 111 3.00 4.46 13.08
CA ILE A 111 2.08 3.45 12.57
C ILE A 111 1.76 3.72 11.10
N ILE A 112 1.59 2.64 10.34
CA ILE A 112 1.05 2.64 8.98
C ILE A 112 -0.39 2.14 9.02
N VAL A 113 -1.30 2.91 8.44
CA VAL A 113 -2.71 2.58 8.33
C VAL A 113 -3.02 2.19 6.88
N LEU A 114 -3.37 0.93 6.65
CA LEU A 114 -3.87 0.47 5.36
C LEU A 114 -5.37 0.70 5.26
N SER A 115 -5.79 1.39 4.20
CA SER A 115 -7.19 1.63 3.86
C SER A 115 -7.49 1.12 2.45
N GLY A 116 -8.73 1.24 2.02
CA GLY A 116 -9.19 0.81 0.70
C GLY A 116 -9.82 -0.58 0.69
N GLY A 117 -10.13 -1.06 -0.51
CA GLY A 117 -10.85 -2.33 -0.70
C GLY A 117 -9.99 -3.55 -0.41
N MET A 118 -8.71 -3.50 -0.78
CA MET A 118 -7.76 -4.60 -0.60
C MET A 118 -7.42 -4.84 0.86
N SER A 119 -7.24 -3.76 1.64
CA SER A 119 -6.76 -3.82 3.03
C SER A 119 -7.67 -4.60 3.98
N ARG A 120 -8.89 -4.96 3.55
CA ARG A 120 -9.88 -5.71 4.32
C ARG A 120 -9.81 -7.21 4.13
N ALA A 121 -8.92 -7.69 3.25
CA ALA A 121 -8.66 -9.11 3.10
C ALA A 121 -8.06 -9.66 4.39
N GLU A 122 -8.71 -10.66 4.98
CA GLU A 122 -8.26 -11.31 6.21
C GLU A 122 -6.86 -11.91 6.03
N GLY A 123 -5.95 -11.66 6.96
CA GLY A 123 -4.57 -12.12 6.91
C GLY A 123 -3.63 -11.27 6.04
N LEU A 124 -4.14 -10.27 5.31
CA LEU A 124 -3.32 -9.47 4.40
C LEU A 124 -2.28 -8.62 5.16
N VAL A 125 -2.68 -8.02 6.29
CA VAL A 125 -1.77 -7.17 7.06
C VAL A 125 -0.62 -7.99 7.62
N GLU A 126 -0.93 -9.15 8.19
CA GLU A 126 0.04 -10.07 8.77
C GLU A 126 1.03 -10.57 7.71
N GLU A 127 0.54 -10.88 6.51
CA GLU A 127 1.40 -11.31 5.40
C GLU A 127 2.31 -10.17 4.92
N ILE A 128 1.77 -8.96 4.75
CA ILE A 128 2.56 -7.78 4.35
C ILE A 128 3.62 -7.44 5.41
N GLU A 129 3.25 -7.46 6.69
CA GLU A 129 4.16 -7.16 7.80
C GLU A 129 5.35 -8.14 7.77
N LYS A 130 5.06 -9.44 7.68
CA LYS A 130 6.07 -10.50 7.55
C LYS A 130 6.98 -10.29 6.34
N LEU A 131 6.42 -9.94 5.18
CA LEU A 131 7.18 -9.69 3.95
C LEU A 131 8.01 -8.40 4.01
N ALA A 132 7.61 -7.41 4.80
CA ALA A 132 8.31 -6.12 4.93
C ALA A 132 9.54 -6.21 5.85
N LEU A 133 9.53 -7.08 6.87
CA LEU A 133 10.60 -7.18 7.86
C LEU A 133 12.02 -7.36 7.27
N PRO A 134 12.26 -8.20 6.23
CA PRO A 134 13.58 -8.35 5.64
C PRO A 134 14.10 -7.08 4.96
N TYR A 135 13.21 -6.21 4.46
CA TYR A 135 13.58 -4.96 3.79
C TYR A 135 13.92 -3.83 4.77
N LEU A 136 13.52 -3.96 6.03
CA LEU A 136 13.80 -2.96 7.06
C LEU A 136 15.17 -3.18 7.69
N PRO A 137 15.98 -2.12 7.90
CA PRO A 137 17.18 -2.20 8.72
C PRO A 137 16.83 -2.26 10.22
N SER A 138 17.76 -2.74 11.05
CA SER A 138 17.65 -2.55 12.50
C SER A 138 17.87 -1.06 12.85
N PRO A 139 17.12 -0.46 13.79
CA PRO A 139 16.11 -1.07 14.65
C PRO A 139 14.67 -1.04 14.10
N PHE A 140 14.40 -0.48 12.91
CA PHE A 140 13.02 -0.28 12.40
C PHE A 140 12.13 -1.52 12.44
N ARG A 141 12.71 -2.72 12.28
CA ARG A 141 11.97 -4.00 12.37
C ARG A 141 11.13 -4.13 13.64
N GLN A 142 11.63 -3.65 14.78
CA GLN A 142 10.94 -3.78 16.07
C GLN A 142 9.81 -2.75 16.27
N TYR A 143 9.77 -1.74 15.41
CA TYR A 143 8.80 -0.64 15.47
C TYR A 143 7.77 -0.69 14.35
N LEU A 144 7.92 -1.62 13.39
CA LEU A 144 6.94 -1.76 12.32
C LEU A 144 5.58 -2.10 12.93
N LYS A 145 4.60 -1.23 12.68
CA LYS A 145 3.22 -1.43 13.07
C LYS A 145 2.31 -1.08 11.90
N ILE A 146 1.53 -2.06 11.46
CA ILE A 146 0.58 -1.91 10.37
C ILE A 146 -0.82 -2.25 10.89
N VAL A 147 -1.81 -1.42 10.58
CA VAL A 147 -3.22 -1.67 10.95
C VAL A 147 -4.16 -1.39 9.79
N VAL A 148 -5.34 -2.01 9.80
CA VAL A 148 -6.41 -1.69 8.85
C VAL A 148 -7.25 -0.53 9.38
N SER A 149 -7.58 0.43 8.52
CA SER A 149 -8.54 1.49 8.84
C SER A 149 -9.92 0.91 9.14
N LYS A 150 -10.56 1.40 10.21
CA LYS A 150 -11.94 1.02 10.57
C LYS A 150 -13.01 1.74 9.75
N PHE A 151 -12.64 2.73 8.92
CA PHE A 151 -13.60 3.57 8.19
C PHE A 151 -13.83 3.09 6.76
N ARG A 152 -15.10 3.08 6.34
CA ARG A 152 -15.54 2.44 5.09
C ARG A 152 -15.19 3.21 3.81
N GLN A 153 -14.92 4.51 3.84
CA GLN A 153 -14.57 5.27 2.61
C GLN A 153 -13.89 6.65 2.77
N ASP A 154 -13.89 7.31 3.94
CA ASP A 154 -13.48 8.73 4.03
C ASP A 154 -12.16 9.00 4.80
N ALA A 155 -11.09 8.29 4.47
CA ALA A 155 -9.78 8.56 5.07
C ALA A 155 -9.20 9.94 4.66
N ALA A 156 -9.65 10.50 3.53
CA ALA A 156 -9.20 11.80 3.04
C ALA A 156 -9.74 12.99 3.84
N LEU A 157 -10.85 12.83 4.58
CA LEU A 157 -11.57 13.95 5.22
C LEU A 157 -11.40 14.03 6.75
N LEU A 158 -10.80 13.04 7.40
CA LEU A 158 -10.76 12.96 8.88
C LEU A 158 -9.38 13.21 9.50
N GLY A 159 -8.42 13.73 8.73
CA GLY A 159 -7.01 13.89 9.12
C GLY A 159 -6.68 14.86 10.25
N THR A 160 -7.66 15.55 10.86
CA THR A 160 -7.39 16.53 11.94
C THR A 160 -8.21 16.34 13.21
N GLY A 161 -9.19 15.43 13.24
CA GLY A 161 -10.18 15.37 14.33
C GLY A 161 -9.99 14.27 15.39
N LEU A 162 -9.27 13.18 15.09
CA LEU A 162 -9.51 11.90 15.81
C LEU A 162 -8.33 11.31 16.60
N LEU A 163 -7.17 11.96 16.68
CA LEU A 163 -6.06 11.54 17.56
C LEU A 163 -5.90 12.43 18.80
N ARG A 164 -6.93 13.21 19.15
CA ARG A 164 -6.88 14.10 20.32
C ARG A 164 -7.49 13.49 21.60
N ASN A 165 -8.08 12.29 21.54
CA ASN A 165 -8.73 11.63 22.68
C ASN A 165 -8.48 10.10 22.69
N SER A 166 -7.22 9.70 22.88
CA SER A 166 -6.86 8.34 23.31
C SER A 166 -5.60 8.38 24.16
#